data_AF-A0A2G5DNH2-F1
#
_entry.id   AF-A0A2G5DNH2-F1
#
_cell.length_a   1.000
_cell.length_b   1.000
_cell.length_c   1.000
_cell.angle_alpha   90.00
_cell.angle_beta   90.00
_cell.angle_gamma   90.00
#
_symmetry.space_group_name_H-M   'P 1'
#
loop_
_entity.id
_entity.type
_entity.pdbx_description
1 polymer ?
#
loop_
_entity_poly.entity_id
_entity_poly.type
_entity_poly.pdbx_seq_one_letter_code
_entity_poly.pdbx_strand_id
1 'polypeptide(L)'
;MGAVPSTPRKNARPQDTAEYLISTFVGEKSFPLTSDFWNKLLELPFTLQWPNYRVRQACETFVKNNYNTRHLAKILIHLVWSLQESSTTSGVSIDYTKAINAAYLSSVFLKYTIENAKSENFEELYLCLNEDETAVNILRDQNIGRFVMHGILSFIGSTDVSSQTYLLHLELLNFVLVAMSTQLRSGPTPGPKDVHPFIDAAMGQDSALVGLVVHRLLLNYITRPRIPSSGATHSIFSEDGEPGVLHKVGSAAANFVLMPFNYFVSSSGNVSRNPLADNSLLLLLILIHYRKCLMMVEPITEKCEDPLKLDSLVKEKSYFSDNPFYRALESARDVEFDRVDIEGNGHNGPLVRLSFASLFDTLGLHLADEDSVLLLYSLVHGNSDFLEYVLVRTDLDTLLIPILETLYNASRRTSNQIYMLLIILLILSQDSSFNASIHKLILPSVPWYQERLLHNTSLGSLMVIILIRTVKYNLSQLRVWHCYFYK
;
A
#
# COMPACT_ATOMS: atom_id res chain seq x y z
N MET A 1 -15.25 41.05 5.54
CA MET A 1 -15.92 41.01 6.86
C MET A 1 -16.45 39.61 7.07
N GLY A 2 -15.68 38.75 7.74
CA GLY A 2 -16.04 37.36 7.99
C GLY A 2 -16.91 37.26 9.24
N ALA A 3 -18.13 36.78 9.09
CA ALA A 3 -18.97 36.45 10.23
C ALA A 3 -18.34 35.26 10.98
N VAL A 4 -18.02 35.47 12.25
CA VAL A 4 -17.66 34.39 13.17
C VAL A 4 -18.87 33.45 13.29
N PRO A 5 -18.72 32.12 13.16
CA PRO A 5 -19.85 31.21 13.32
C PRO A 5 -20.35 31.27 14.77
N SER A 6 -21.59 31.69 14.97
CA SER A 6 -22.28 31.62 16.26
C SER A 6 -22.60 30.16 16.62
N THR A 7 -22.42 29.80 17.89
CA THR A 7 -22.73 28.47 18.43
C THR A 7 -24.15 28.01 18.06
N PRO A 8 -24.35 26.77 17.56
CA PRO A 8 -25.67 26.30 17.19
C PRO A 8 -26.61 26.23 18.39
N ARG A 9 -27.87 26.66 18.22
CA ARG A 9 -28.93 26.46 19.23
C ARG A 9 -29.21 24.96 19.40
N LYS A 10 -29.75 24.55 20.57
CA LYS A 10 -30.11 23.15 20.90
C LYS A 10 -31.01 22.42 19.87
N ASN A 11 -31.61 23.14 18.91
CA ASN A 11 -32.48 22.61 17.84
C ASN A 11 -31.95 22.88 16.41
N ALA A 12 -30.64 23.08 16.23
CA ALA A 12 -30.04 23.32 14.91
C ALA A 12 -30.11 22.08 14.01
N ARG A 13 -30.14 22.27 12.67
CA ARG A 13 -30.13 21.13 11.75
C ARG A 13 -28.80 20.37 11.90
N PRO A 14 -28.76 19.04 11.71
CA PRO A 14 -27.52 18.25 11.79
C PRO A 14 -26.39 18.81 10.89
N GLN A 15 -26.76 19.34 9.73
CA GLN A 15 -25.85 19.96 8.77
C GLN A 15 -25.24 21.27 9.30
N ASP A 16 -26.02 22.13 9.96
CA ASP A 16 -25.52 23.39 10.55
C ASP A 16 -24.53 23.11 11.70
N THR A 17 -24.77 22.03 12.46
CA THR A 17 -23.86 21.58 13.53
C THR A 17 -22.55 21.04 12.96
N ALA A 18 -22.62 20.26 11.88
CA ALA A 18 -21.43 19.75 11.19
C ALA A 18 -20.59 20.88 10.57
N GLU A 19 -21.25 21.85 9.92
CA GLU A 19 -20.58 23.03 9.36
C GLU A 19 -19.88 23.85 10.44
N TYR A 20 -20.52 24.03 11.60
CA TYR A 20 -19.92 24.71 12.74
C TYR A 20 -18.68 23.96 13.28
N LEU A 21 -18.76 22.64 13.45
CA LEU A 21 -17.66 21.85 13.99
C LEU A 21 -16.46 21.78 13.04
N ILE A 22 -16.68 21.61 11.74
CA ILE A 22 -15.60 21.60 10.74
C ILE A 22 -15.00 22.99 10.56
N SER A 23 -15.82 24.05 10.51
CA SER A 23 -15.28 25.43 10.45
C SER A 23 -14.45 25.78 11.71
N THR A 24 -14.86 25.25 12.87
CA THR A 24 -14.09 25.35 14.11
C THR A 24 -12.79 24.54 14.04
N PHE A 25 -12.83 23.32 13.48
CA PHE A 25 -11.68 22.45 13.30
C PHE A 25 -10.61 23.08 12.40
N VAL A 26 -11.00 23.71 11.29
CA VAL A 26 -10.05 24.35 10.35
C VAL A 26 -9.68 25.78 10.74
N GLY A 27 -10.32 26.33 11.77
CA GLY A 27 -10.13 27.71 12.23
C GLY A 27 -8.81 27.95 12.97
N GLU A 28 -8.62 29.18 13.43
CA GLU A 28 -7.39 29.63 14.09
C GLU A 28 -7.26 29.18 15.55
N LYS A 29 -8.40 28.85 16.18
CA LYS A 29 -8.45 28.49 17.60
C LYS A 29 -7.96 27.06 17.81
N SER A 30 -6.91 26.89 18.61
CA SER A 30 -6.42 25.58 19.03
C SER A 30 -7.29 24.99 20.15
N PHE A 31 -7.56 23.68 20.06
CA PHE A 31 -8.25 22.91 21.09
C PHE A 31 -7.31 21.88 21.72
N PRO A 32 -7.22 21.79 23.06
CA PRO A 32 -6.44 20.75 23.72
C PRO A 32 -6.94 19.34 23.40
N LEU A 33 -6.06 18.33 23.48
CA LEU A 33 -6.42 16.92 23.30
C LEU A 33 -7.57 16.45 24.21
N THR A 34 -7.68 17.00 25.41
CA THR A 34 -8.72 16.63 26.39
C THR A 34 -10.08 17.32 26.15
N SER A 35 -10.20 18.12 25.10
CA SER A 35 -11.42 18.88 24.83
C SER A 35 -12.57 17.99 24.34
N ASP A 36 -13.77 18.20 24.90
CA ASP A 36 -15.03 17.61 24.40
C ASP A 36 -15.32 17.92 22.93
N PHE A 37 -14.64 18.92 22.36
CA PHE A 37 -14.72 19.24 20.95
C PHE A 37 -14.42 18.03 20.06
N TRP A 38 -13.39 17.24 20.40
CA TRP A 38 -12.98 16.08 19.60
C TRP A 38 -14.05 15.00 19.56
N ASN A 39 -14.69 14.71 20.70
CA ASN A 39 -15.82 13.78 20.74
C ASN A 39 -16.97 14.26 19.86
N LYS A 40 -17.35 15.54 19.96
CA LYS A 40 -18.43 16.12 19.14
C LYS A 40 -18.12 16.09 17.64
N LEU A 41 -16.86 16.34 17.26
CA LEU A 41 -16.42 16.28 15.87
C LEU A 41 -16.48 14.85 15.33
N LEU A 42 -16.00 13.88 16.11
CA LEU A 42 -15.89 12.48 15.68
C LEU A 42 -17.19 11.69 15.80
N GLU A 43 -18.20 12.20 16.50
CA GLU A 43 -19.56 11.64 16.55
C GLU A 43 -20.47 12.15 15.42
N LEU A 44 -19.94 12.99 14.51
CA LEU A 44 -20.71 13.46 13.37
C LEU A 44 -21.20 12.30 12.49
N PRO A 45 -22.43 12.37 11.92
CA PRO A 45 -22.90 11.35 11.00
C PRO A 45 -22.01 11.26 9.76
N PHE A 46 -21.52 10.06 9.45
CA PHE A 46 -20.67 9.79 8.29
C PHE A 46 -21.37 10.11 6.94
N THR A 47 -22.70 10.27 6.91
CA THR A 47 -23.51 10.51 5.71
C THR A 47 -23.47 11.95 5.18
N LEU A 48 -22.76 12.86 5.84
CA LEU A 48 -22.67 14.26 5.43
C LEU A 48 -21.70 14.42 4.25
N GLN A 49 -22.21 14.31 3.03
CA GLN A 49 -21.44 14.61 1.82
C GLN A 49 -21.31 16.13 1.62
N TRP A 50 -20.07 16.59 1.59
CA TRP A 50 -19.75 17.99 1.33
C TRP A 50 -19.35 18.17 -0.14
N PRO A 51 -19.79 19.26 -0.79
CA PRO A 51 -19.33 19.58 -2.13
C PRO A 51 -17.81 19.77 -2.19
N ASN A 52 -17.15 19.30 -3.25
CA ASN A 52 -15.70 19.36 -3.44
C ASN A 52 -15.12 20.77 -3.21
N TYR A 53 -15.81 21.82 -3.66
CA TYR A 53 -15.35 23.20 -3.47
C TYR A 53 -15.28 23.60 -1.98
N ARG A 54 -16.19 23.10 -1.14
CA ARG A 54 -16.18 23.37 0.31
C ARG A 54 -15.08 22.60 1.02
N VAL A 55 -14.88 21.34 0.62
CA VAL A 55 -13.78 20.52 1.14
C VAL A 55 -12.45 21.23 0.85
N ARG A 56 -12.24 21.67 -0.39
CA ARG A 56 -11.05 22.42 -0.78
C ARG A 56 -10.84 23.69 0.04
N GLN A 57 -11.88 24.51 0.22
CA GLN A 57 -11.80 25.72 1.04
C GLN A 57 -11.45 25.41 2.51
N ALA A 58 -12.02 24.34 3.06
CA ALA A 58 -11.71 23.88 4.41
C ALA A 58 -10.25 23.45 4.52
N CYS A 59 -9.73 22.70 3.54
CA CYS A 59 -8.33 22.28 3.49
C CYS A 59 -7.36 23.47 3.36
N GLU A 60 -7.66 24.45 2.51
CA GLU A 60 -6.86 25.68 2.39
C GLU A 60 -6.77 26.45 3.71
N THR A 61 -7.88 26.52 4.44
CA THR A 61 -7.93 27.20 5.75
C THR A 61 -7.19 26.38 6.81
N PHE A 62 -7.34 25.06 6.78
CA PHE A 62 -6.68 24.13 7.68
C PHE A 62 -5.16 24.22 7.59
N VAL A 63 -4.59 24.14 6.38
CA VAL A 63 -3.13 24.20 6.18
C VAL A 63 -2.56 25.52 6.70
N LYS A 64 -3.27 26.63 6.48
CA LYS A 64 -2.87 27.95 6.99
C LYS A 64 -2.82 28.02 8.51
N ASN A 65 -3.65 27.25 9.21
CA ASN A 65 -3.78 27.33 10.67
C ASN A 65 -3.08 26.17 11.41
N ASN A 66 -2.73 25.07 10.73
CA ASN A 66 -2.19 23.86 11.35
C ASN A 66 -0.85 24.10 12.06
N TYR A 67 -0.03 25.05 11.58
CA TYR A 67 1.24 25.42 12.23
C TYR A 67 1.07 25.89 13.68
N ASN A 68 -0.08 26.49 13.99
CA ASN A 68 -0.41 26.98 15.32
C ASN A 68 -1.29 25.98 16.09
N THR A 69 -2.33 25.46 15.44
CA THR A 69 -3.35 24.64 16.11
C THR A 69 -2.89 23.21 16.39
N ARG A 70 -1.96 22.68 15.57
CA ARG A 70 -1.54 21.28 15.58
C ARG A 70 -2.69 20.29 15.46
N HIS A 71 -3.80 20.71 14.86
CA HIS A 71 -5.01 19.90 14.75
C HIS A 71 -4.78 18.61 13.92
N LEU A 72 -3.85 18.60 12.97
CA LEU A 72 -3.47 17.37 12.25
C LEU A 72 -2.86 16.33 13.21
N ALA A 73 -1.87 16.74 14.00
CA ALA A 73 -1.26 15.87 15.01
C ALA A 73 -2.29 15.35 16.01
N LYS A 74 -3.19 16.23 16.47
CA LYS A 74 -4.21 15.89 17.47
C LYS A 74 -5.27 14.92 16.93
N ILE A 75 -5.79 15.14 15.72
CA ILE A 75 -6.79 14.21 15.14
C ILE A 75 -6.20 12.83 14.87
N LEU A 76 -4.92 12.76 14.49
CA LEU A 76 -4.19 11.50 14.33
C LEU A 76 -4.03 10.74 15.65
N ILE A 77 -3.81 11.46 16.75
CA ILE A 77 -3.78 10.86 18.09
C ILE A 77 -5.17 10.32 18.47
N HIS A 78 -6.23 11.11 18.24
CA HIS A 78 -7.60 10.68 18.49
C HIS A 78 -8.02 9.48 17.63
N LEU A 79 -7.51 9.36 16.40
CA LEU A 79 -7.70 8.17 15.58
C LEU A 79 -7.18 6.92 16.30
N VAL A 80 -5.93 6.93 16.75
CA VAL A 80 -5.35 5.79 17.49
C VAL A 80 -6.09 5.51 18.78
N TRP A 81 -6.44 6.54 19.56
CA TRP A 81 -7.21 6.37 20.79
C TRP A 81 -8.59 5.74 20.53
N SER A 82 -9.26 6.13 19.44
CA SER A 82 -10.55 5.54 19.05
C SER A 82 -10.41 4.05 18.70
N LEU A 83 -9.30 3.64 18.07
CA LEU A 83 -9.01 2.23 17.80
C LEU A 83 -8.74 1.45 19.10
N GLN A 84 -7.99 2.04 20.03
CA GLN A 84 -7.67 1.41 21.32
C GLN A 84 -8.92 1.24 22.20
N GLU A 85 -9.79 2.25 22.27
CA GLU A 85 -11.05 2.20 23.02
C GLU A 85 -11.94 1.05 22.51
N SER A 86 -12.05 0.93 21.18
CA SER A 86 -12.82 -0.14 20.53
C SER A 86 -12.30 -1.55 20.83
N SER A 87 -11.01 -1.70 21.16
CA SER A 87 -10.39 -2.99 21.50
C SER A 87 -10.65 -3.43 22.95
N THR A 88 -11.03 -2.50 23.84
CA THR A 88 -11.19 -2.76 25.29
C THR A 88 -12.63 -3.05 25.71
N THR A 89 -13.62 -2.66 24.90
CA THR A 89 -15.04 -2.76 25.26
C THR A 89 -15.60 -4.12 24.82
N SER A 90 -15.61 -5.09 25.73
CA SER A 90 -16.23 -6.40 25.52
C SER A 90 -17.70 -6.39 25.97
N GLY A 91 -18.65 -6.64 25.06
CA GLY A 91 -20.05 -6.97 25.38
C GLY A 91 -21.16 -6.11 24.77
N VAL A 92 -20.83 -4.98 24.13
CA VAL A 92 -21.78 -4.13 23.37
C VAL A 92 -21.38 -4.11 21.89
N SER A 93 -22.32 -3.87 20.97
CA SER A 93 -21.96 -3.63 19.56
C SER A 93 -20.94 -2.51 19.49
N ILE A 94 -19.70 -2.85 19.11
CA ILE A 94 -18.59 -1.90 19.07
C ILE A 94 -18.92 -0.85 18.01
N ASP A 95 -19.03 0.41 18.43
CA ASP A 95 -19.25 1.53 17.53
C ASP A 95 -17.90 2.07 17.03
N TYR A 96 -17.62 1.85 15.75
CA TYR A 96 -16.41 2.32 15.09
C TYR A 96 -16.54 3.73 14.48
N THR A 97 -17.68 4.42 14.67
CA THR A 97 -17.96 5.71 14.04
C THR A 97 -16.86 6.74 14.29
N LYS A 98 -16.38 6.85 15.54
CA LYS A 98 -15.29 7.80 15.89
C LYS A 98 -14.01 7.51 15.13
N ALA A 99 -13.60 6.24 15.08
CA ALA A 99 -12.39 5.82 14.38
C ALA A 99 -12.51 6.03 12.86
N ILE A 100 -13.66 5.71 12.27
CA ILE A 100 -13.94 5.92 10.85
C ILE A 100 -13.88 7.41 10.50
N ASN A 101 -14.56 8.26 11.28
CA ASN A 101 -14.55 9.71 11.06
C ASN A 101 -13.16 10.31 11.26
N ALA A 102 -12.42 9.86 12.27
CA ALA A 102 -11.06 10.32 12.51
C ALA A 102 -10.12 9.95 11.36
N ALA A 103 -10.23 8.71 10.86
CA ALA A 103 -9.46 8.24 9.70
C ALA A 103 -9.82 9.03 8.44
N TYR A 104 -11.11 9.21 8.15
CA TYR A 104 -11.59 9.96 6.99
C TYR A 104 -11.14 11.43 7.01
N LEU A 105 -11.38 12.15 8.11
CA LEU A 105 -10.93 13.54 8.23
C LEU A 105 -9.41 13.62 8.11
N SER A 106 -8.68 12.72 8.77
CA SER A 106 -7.23 12.66 8.65
C SER A 106 -6.80 12.46 7.20
N SER A 107 -7.40 11.51 6.46
CA SER A 107 -7.13 11.26 5.04
C SER A 107 -7.32 12.50 4.18
N VAL A 108 -8.45 13.21 4.35
CA VAL A 108 -8.78 14.40 3.54
C VAL A 108 -7.75 15.51 3.74
N PHE A 109 -7.48 15.88 4.99
CA PHE A 109 -6.54 16.99 5.28
C PHE A 109 -5.09 16.59 5.04
N LEU A 110 -4.72 15.34 5.30
CA LEU A 110 -3.38 14.84 5.03
C LEU A 110 -3.10 14.77 3.53
N LYS A 111 -4.03 14.25 2.71
CA LYS A 111 -3.90 14.22 1.24
C LYS A 111 -3.64 15.63 0.71
N TYR A 112 -4.49 16.59 1.08
CA TYR A 112 -4.34 17.97 0.62
C TYR A 112 -3.01 18.58 1.06
N THR A 113 -2.59 18.34 2.30
CA THR A 113 -1.32 18.87 2.81
C THR A 113 -0.12 18.27 2.07
N ILE A 114 -0.12 16.97 1.77
CA ILE A 114 0.96 16.31 1.01
C ILE A 114 1.03 16.84 -0.42
N GLU A 115 -0.12 17.01 -1.08
CA GLU A 115 -0.19 17.52 -2.47
C GLU A 115 0.27 18.97 -2.62
N ASN A 116 0.08 19.78 -1.58
CA ASN A 116 0.40 21.21 -1.60
C ASN A 116 1.67 21.55 -0.79
N ALA A 117 2.37 20.53 -0.28
CA ALA A 117 3.57 20.74 0.52
C ALA A 117 4.67 21.39 -0.31
N LYS A 118 5.33 22.41 0.24
CA LYS A 118 6.42 23.14 -0.42
C LYS A 118 7.78 22.52 -0.13
N SER A 119 7.99 22.06 1.09
CA SER A 119 9.22 21.39 1.53
C SER A 119 9.21 19.89 1.19
N GLU A 120 10.36 19.32 0.83
CA GLU A 120 10.55 17.87 0.63
C GLU A 120 10.57 17.10 1.96
N ASN A 121 10.80 17.77 3.10
CA ASN A 121 10.89 17.15 4.44
C ASN A 121 9.55 17.10 5.19
N PHE A 122 8.45 17.56 4.58
CA PHE A 122 7.10 17.50 5.15
C PHE A 122 6.93 18.17 6.53
N GLU A 123 7.72 19.19 6.85
CA GLU A 123 7.62 19.97 8.10
C GLU A 123 6.22 20.60 8.30
N GLU A 124 5.54 20.90 7.18
CA GLU A 124 4.19 21.46 7.12
C GLU A 124 3.09 20.54 7.69
N LEU A 125 3.41 19.27 7.90
CA LEU A 125 2.52 18.34 8.61
C LEU A 125 2.43 18.68 10.10
N TYR A 126 3.47 19.32 10.66
CA TYR A 126 3.51 19.72 12.07
C TYR A 126 3.16 18.58 13.04
N LEU A 127 3.81 17.41 12.84
CA LEU A 127 3.62 16.19 13.63
C LEU A 127 4.27 16.26 15.03
N CYS A 128 4.00 17.33 15.76
CA CYS A 128 4.39 17.51 17.16
C CYS A 128 3.30 18.27 17.92
N LEU A 129 3.27 18.08 19.24
CA LEU A 129 2.40 18.81 20.15
C LEU A 129 3.12 20.03 20.74
N ASN A 130 2.35 21.01 21.19
CA ASN A 130 2.89 22.15 21.94
C ASN A 130 3.39 21.69 23.31
N GLU A 131 4.44 22.34 23.83
CA GLU A 131 5.11 21.96 25.08
C GLU A 131 4.13 21.73 26.25
N ASP A 132 3.11 22.59 26.38
CA ASP A 132 2.09 22.51 27.44
C ASP A 132 1.20 21.26 27.37
N GLU A 133 1.06 20.64 26.19
CA GLU A 133 0.24 19.44 25.95
C GLU A 133 1.06 18.14 25.98
N THR A 134 2.40 18.22 26.00
CA THR A 134 3.30 17.05 26.09
C THR A 134 3.24 16.34 27.45
N ALA A 135 2.58 16.93 28.44
CA ALA A 135 2.38 16.35 29.78
C ALA A 135 1.48 15.10 29.80
N VAL A 136 0.79 14.78 28.69
CA VAL A 136 0.16 13.45 28.51
C VAL A 136 1.29 12.42 28.37
N ASN A 137 1.59 11.72 29.47
CA ASN A 137 2.71 10.78 29.67
C ASN A 137 2.89 9.65 28.61
N ILE A 138 2.07 9.61 27.56
CA ILE A 138 2.04 8.57 26.53
C ILE A 138 3.04 8.88 25.38
N LEU A 139 3.37 10.14 25.13
CA LEU A 139 4.12 10.59 23.94
C LEU A 139 5.56 11.07 24.21
N ARG A 140 6.05 11.02 25.46
CA ARG A 140 7.31 11.69 25.86
C ARG A 140 8.54 11.27 25.03
N ASP A 141 8.53 10.08 24.44
CA ASP A 141 9.64 9.55 23.64
C ASP A 141 9.24 9.08 22.22
N GLN A 142 7.98 9.26 21.79
CA GLN A 142 7.48 8.70 20.53
C GLN A 142 7.16 9.76 19.48
N ASN A 143 7.76 9.61 18.29
CA ASN A 143 7.36 10.32 17.08
C ASN A 143 5.87 10.00 16.78
N ILE A 144 5.05 11.03 16.55
CA ILE A 144 3.61 10.88 16.26
C ILE A 144 3.38 9.93 15.07
N GLY A 145 4.22 9.99 14.03
CA GLY A 145 4.15 9.05 12.91
C GLY A 145 4.31 7.60 13.35
N ARG A 146 5.24 7.31 14.28
CA ARG A 146 5.42 5.97 14.86
C ARG A 146 4.23 5.52 15.69
N PHE A 147 3.70 6.40 16.53
CA PHE A 147 2.51 6.12 17.34
C PHE A 147 1.29 5.79 16.46
N VAL A 148 1.06 6.61 15.43
CA VAL A 148 -0.04 6.43 14.46
C VAL A 148 0.10 5.13 13.69
N MET A 149 1.27 4.88 13.09
CA MET A 149 1.49 3.66 12.32
C MET A 149 1.41 2.41 13.18
N HIS A 150 1.94 2.45 14.41
CA HIS A 150 1.82 1.33 15.34
C HIS A 150 0.36 1.00 15.66
N GLY A 151 -0.44 2.01 16.03
CA GLY A 151 -1.85 1.81 16.37
C GLY A 151 -2.69 1.28 15.21
N ILE A 152 -2.52 1.85 14.02
CA ILE A 152 -3.28 1.47 12.83
C ILE A 152 -2.87 0.09 12.32
N LEU A 153 -1.57 -0.18 12.20
CA LEU A 153 -1.07 -1.48 11.76
C LEU A 153 -1.43 -2.58 12.75
N SER A 154 -1.43 -2.28 14.06
CA SER A 154 -1.87 -3.22 15.10
C SER A 154 -3.33 -3.62 14.92
N PHE A 155 -4.21 -2.65 14.67
CA PHE A 155 -5.61 -2.93 14.37
C PHE A 155 -5.77 -3.73 13.07
N ILE A 156 -5.12 -3.31 11.97
CA ILE A 156 -5.18 -4.02 10.69
C ILE A 156 -4.71 -5.47 10.84
N GLY A 157 -3.56 -5.70 11.46
CA GLY A 157 -3.00 -7.04 11.62
C GLY A 157 -3.81 -7.94 12.55
N SER A 158 -4.31 -7.39 13.66
CA SER A 158 -4.88 -8.20 14.76
C SER A 158 -6.40 -8.39 14.66
N THR A 159 -7.13 -7.49 14.01
CA THR A 159 -8.59 -7.54 13.95
C THR A 159 -9.08 -8.21 12.66
N ASP A 160 -10.05 -9.13 12.79
CA ASP A 160 -10.66 -9.79 11.65
C ASP A 160 -11.62 -8.89 10.86
N VAL A 161 -11.61 -9.05 9.54
CA VAL A 161 -12.57 -8.39 8.66
C VAL A 161 -13.92 -9.07 8.77
N SER A 162 -14.92 -8.30 9.21
CA SER A 162 -16.31 -8.70 9.34
C SER A 162 -17.21 -7.60 8.75
N SER A 163 -18.52 -7.85 8.64
CA SER A 163 -19.47 -6.82 8.20
C SER A 163 -19.44 -5.55 9.05
N GLN A 164 -19.04 -5.63 10.33
CA GLN A 164 -18.95 -4.49 11.24
C GLN A 164 -17.62 -3.73 11.11
N THR A 165 -16.51 -4.44 10.90
CA THR A 165 -15.16 -3.85 10.82
C THR A 165 -14.77 -3.49 9.39
N TYR A 166 -15.50 -3.94 8.37
CA TYR A 166 -15.18 -3.74 6.95
C TYR A 166 -14.91 -2.27 6.60
N LEU A 167 -15.82 -1.37 6.97
CA LEU A 167 -15.69 0.05 6.64
C LEU A 167 -14.48 0.68 7.33
N LEU A 168 -14.23 0.32 8.59
CA LEU A 168 -13.05 0.79 9.31
C LEU A 168 -11.76 0.27 8.69
N HIS A 169 -11.66 -1.02 8.34
CA HIS A 169 -10.50 -1.54 7.63
C HIS A 169 -10.27 -0.80 6.30
N LEU A 170 -11.33 -0.57 5.52
CA LEU A 170 -11.22 0.13 4.25
C LEU A 170 -10.69 1.57 4.45
N GLU A 171 -11.24 2.29 5.42
CA GLU A 171 -10.84 3.66 5.70
C GLU A 171 -9.42 3.76 6.28
N LEU A 172 -9.01 2.81 7.11
CA LEU A 172 -7.63 2.73 7.60
C LEU A 172 -6.64 2.41 6.48
N LEU A 173 -6.99 1.51 5.54
CA LEU A 173 -6.15 1.24 4.37
C LEU A 173 -6.02 2.50 3.50
N ASN A 174 -7.12 3.20 3.23
CA ASN A 174 -7.10 4.47 2.50
C ASN A 174 -6.21 5.51 3.19
N PHE A 175 -6.36 5.67 4.51
CA PHE A 175 -5.54 6.57 5.30
C PHE A 175 -4.06 6.23 5.18
N VAL A 176 -3.69 4.95 5.35
CA VAL A 176 -2.29 4.51 5.29
C VAL A 176 -1.70 4.76 3.89
N LEU A 177 -2.47 4.50 2.83
CA LEU A 177 -2.04 4.80 1.45
C LEU A 177 -1.80 6.30 1.26
N VAL A 178 -2.72 7.15 1.73
CA VAL A 178 -2.55 8.63 1.71
C VAL A 178 -1.31 9.04 2.50
N ALA A 179 -1.13 8.52 3.71
CA ALA A 179 -0.02 8.87 4.58
C ALA A 179 1.34 8.50 3.98
N MET A 180 1.42 7.38 3.26
CA MET A 180 2.65 6.92 2.61
C MET A 180 2.87 7.52 1.21
N SER A 181 1.89 8.22 0.64
CA SER A 181 2.02 8.93 -0.65
C SER A 181 3.07 10.05 -0.65
N THR A 182 3.61 10.42 0.53
CA THR A 182 4.78 11.30 0.66
C THR A 182 5.96 10.85 -0.20
N GLN A 183 6.11 9.55 -0.45
CA GLN A 183 7.16 8.97 -1.30
C GLN A 183 7.11 9.45 -2.75
N LEU A 184 5.93 9.77 -3.26
CA LEU A 184 5.77 10.23 -4.64
C LEU A 184 6.49 11.56 -4.91
N ARG A 185 6.90 12.28 -3.86
CA ARG A 185 7.63 13.54 -3.98
C ARG A 185 9.15 13.36 -4.03
N SER A 186 9.70 12.22 -3.60
CA SER A 186 11.15 11.97 -3.54
C SER A 186 11.65 11.01 -4.63
N GLY A 187 10.78 10.62 -5.57
CA GLY A 187 11.14 9.69 -6.63
C GLY A 187 11.27 8.24 -6.14
N PRO A 188 11.78 7.31 -6.98
CA PRO A 188 11.63 5.87 -6.76
C PRO A 188 12.55 5.28 -5.71
N THR A 189 13.64 5.96 -5.37
CA THR A 189 14.57 5.50 -4.33
C THR A 189 14.91 6.71 -3.47
N PRO A 190 14.18 6.89 -2.36
CA PRO A 190 14.45 7.99 -1.45
C PRO A 190 15.92 7.96 -1.00
N GLY A 191 16.55 9.11 -1.16
CA GLY A 191 17.92 9.34 -0.76
C GLY A 191 18.07 9.35 0.77
N PRO A 192 19.31 9.36 1.27
CA PRO A 192 19.58 9.30 2.71
C PRO A 192 19.03 10.47 3.52
N LYS A 193 18.77 11.61 2.87
CA LYS A 193 18.22 12.82 3.48
C LYS A 193 16.69 12.87 3.41
N ASP A 194 16.08 12.00 2.64
CA ASP A 194 14.63 11.97 2.48
C ASP A 194 13.99 11.35 3.73
N VAL A 195 13.01 12.07 4.28
CA VAL A 195 12.27 11.66 5.47
C VAL A 195 10.80 11.56 5.11
N HIS A 196 10.25 10.36 5.27
CA HIS A 196 8.85 10.07 5.00
C HIS A 196 8.18 9.59 6.30
N PRO A 197 7.53 10.49 7.06
CA PRO A 197 7.18 10.25 8.46
C PRO A 197 6.39 8.97 8.74
N PHE A 198 5.54 8.54 7.81
CA PHE A 198 4.65 7.40 8.00
C PHE A 198 5.23 6.09 7.47
N ILE A 199 5.78 6.05 6.25
CA ILE A 199 6.39 4.79 5.74
C ILE A 199 7.68 4.45 6.49
N ASP A 200 8.51 5.44 6.86
CA ASP A 200 9.70 5.18 7.69
C ASP A 200 9.30 4.65 9.07
N ALA A 201 8.19 5.16 9.63
CA ALA A 201 7.60 4.65 10.85
C ALA A 201 7.00 3.24 10.70
N ALA A 202 6.45 2.90 9.53
CA ALA A 202 5.97 1.55 9.22
C ALA A 202 7.12 0.54 9.14
N MET A 203 8.24 0.92 8.53
CA MET A 203 9.45 0.09 8.44
C MET A 203 10.13 -0.12 9.81
N GLY A 204 9.86 0.75 10.79
CA GLY A 204 10.39 0.65 12.16
C GLY A 204 9.53 -0.15 13.13
N GLN A 205 8.51 -0.88 12.66
CA GLN A 205 7.64 -1.71 13.51
C GLN A 205 8.28 -3.05 13.88
N ASP A 206 7.76 -3.66 14.95
CA ASP A 206 8.20 -4.99 15.41
C ASP A 206 7.86 -6.10 14.40
N SER A 207 8.73 -7.10 14.29
CA SER A 207 8.59 -8.22 13.35
C SER A 207 7.29 -9.00 13.52
N ALA A 208 6.80 -9.20 14.75
CA ALA A 208 5.55 -9.90 14.98
C ALA A 208 4.35 -9.11 14.41
N LEU A 209 4.34 -7.80 14.63
CA LEU A 209 3.31 -6.91 14.07
C LEU A 209 3.36 -6.90 12.53
N VAL A 210 4.56 -6.80 11.96
CA VAL A 210 4.75 -6.84 10.50
C VAL A 210 4.20 -8.15 9.92
N GLY A 211 4.45 -9.29 10.56
CA GLY A 211 3.90 -10.58 10.15
C GLY A 211 2.37 -10.60 10.14
N LEU A 212 1.73 -10.10 11.21
CA LEU A 212 0.27 -10.01 11.28
C LEU A 212 -0.32 -9.14 10.17
N VAL A 213 0.32 -8.01 9.86
CA VAL A 213 -0.11 -7.12 8.78
C VAL A 213 0.02 -7.82 7.42
N VAL A 214 1.17 -8.40 7.09
CA VAL A 214 1.37 -9.11 5.81
C VAL A 214 0.36 -10.25 5.67
N HIS A 215 0.16 -11.04 6.73
CA HIS A 215 -0.86 -12.07 6.76
C HIS A 215 -2.26 -11.51 6.45
N ARG A 216 -2.69 -10.44 7.13
CA ARG A 216 -4.01 -9.84 6.90
C ARG A 216 -4.17 -9.33 5.48
N LEU A 217 -3.18 -8.63 4.94
CA LEU A 217 -3.26 -8.05 3.60
C LEU A 217 -3.38 -9.13 2.52
N LEU A 218 -2.59 -10.20 2.64
CA LEU A 218 -2.70 -11.39 1.78
C LEU A 218 -4.05 -12.09 1.95
N LEU A 219 -4.53 -12.24 3.19
CA LEU A 219 -5.82 -12.86 3.45
C LEU A 219 -6.97 -12.06 2.85
N ASN A 220 -6.94 -10.72 2.91
CA ASN A 220 -7.92 -9.86 2.25
C ASN A 220 -7.88 -10.00 0.73
N TYR A 221 -6.67 -10.13 0.15
CA TYR A 221 -6.49 -10.36 -1.28
C TYR A 221 -7.06 -11.71 -1.72
N ILE A 222 -6.88 -12.77 -0.92
CA ILE A 222 -7.39 -14.13 -1.18
C ILE A 222 -8.92 -14.17 -1.01
N THR A 223 -9.42 -13.72 0.13
CA THR A 223 -10.84 -13.83 0.49
C THR A 223 -11.74 -12.88 -0.30
N ARG A 224 -11.18 -11.77 -0.80
CA ARG A 224 -11.86 -10.75 -1.59
C ARG A 224 -13.24 -10.35 -1.04
N PRO A 225 -13.31 -9.85 0.21
CA PRO A 225 -14.59 -9.57 0.87
C PRO A 225 -15.36 -8.49 0.11
N ARG A 226 -16.62 -8.79 -0.20
CA ARG A 226 -17.52 -7.87 -0.89
C ARG A 226 -17.98 -6.76 0.05
N ILE A 227 -18.31 -5.61 -0.54
CA ILE A 227 -18.90 -4.49 0.18
C ILE A 227 -20.20 -4.96 0.86
N PRO A 228 -20.37 -4.77 2.18
CA PRO A 228 -21.61 -5.09 2.86
C PRO A 228 -22.78 -4.27 2.29
N SER A 229 -23.92 -4.91 2.02
CA SER A 229 -25.10 -4.32 1.36
C SER A 229 -25.74 -3.12 2.09
N SER A 230 -25.25 -2.76 3.28
CA SER A 230 -25.80 -1.71 4.14
C SER A 230 -24.87 -0.49 4.33
N GLY A 231 -23.69 -0.48 3.70
CA GLY A 231 -22.72 0.62 3.86
C GLY A 231 -22.68 1.53 2.64
N ALA A 232 -23.02 2.82 2.81
CA ALA A 232 -22.63 3.82 1.84
C ALA A 232 -21.08 3.88 1.82
N THR A 233 -20.48 3.46 0.71
CA THR A 233 -19.03 3.59 0.52
C THR A 233 -18.77 4.93 -0.15
N HIS A 234 -17.86 5.70 0.43
CA HIS A 234 -17.33 6.91 -0.20
C HIS A 234 -16.00 6.56 -0.84
N SER A 235 -15.85 6.92 -2.10
CA SER A 235 -14.53 7.02 -2.69
C SER A 235 -13.98 8.39 -2.32
N ILE A 236 -12.94 8.44 -1.49
CA ILE A 236 -12.11 9.65 -1.29
C ILE A 236 -11.55 10.14 -2.65
N PHE A 237 -11.60 9.28 -3.67
CA PHE A 237 -11.01 9.44 -4.99
C PHE A 237 -12.05 9.62 -6.11
N SER A 238 -13.35 9.79 -5.83
CA SER A 238 -14.30 10.17 -6.88
C SER A 238 -14.12 11.66 -7.24
N GLU A 239 -13.09 11.97 -8.02
CA GLU A 239 -12.83 13.30 -8.58
C GLU A 239 -13.47 13.42 -9.98
N ASP A 240 -14.53 14.22 -10.09
CA ASP A 240 -14.97 14.87 -11.35
C ASP A 240 -14.20 16.20 -11.58
N GLY A 241 -12.97 16.32 -11.08
CA GLY A 241 -12.18 17.56 -11.02
C GLY A 241 -10.76 17.44 -11.59
N GLU A 242 -10.07 18.58 -11.75
CA GLU A 242 -8.71 18.63 -12.33
C GLU A 242 -7.71 17.73 -11.60
N PRO A 243 -6.89 16.95 -12.32
CA PRO A 243 -5.98 15.96 -11.74
C PRO A 243 -4.94 16.60 -10.82
N GLY A 244 -4.94 16.20 -9.55
CA GLY A 244 -3.96 16.58 -8.53
C GLY A 244 -2.53 16.13 -8.88
N VAL A 245 -1.54 16.62 -8.12
CA VAL A 245 -0.10 16.28 -8.35
C VAL A 245 0.16 14.78 -8.26
N LEU A 246 -0.59 14.07 -7.39
CA LEU A 246 -0.56 12.61 -7.31
C LEU A 246 -0.87 11.99 -8.69
N HIS A 247 -1.90 12.48 -9.40
CA HIS A 247 -2.26 12.14 -10.80
C HIS A 247 -1.20 12.46 -11.86
N LYS A 248 -0.36 13.47 -11.63
CA LYS A 248 0.68 13.85 -12.58
C LYS A 248 1.95 13.00 -12.43
N VAL A 249 2.29 12.58 -11.21
CA VAL A 249 3.49 11.77 -10.94
C VAL A 249 3.28 10.30 -11.32
N GLY A 250 2.08 9.75 -11.12
CA GLY A 250 1.78 8.36 -11.49
C GLY A 250 1.83 8.06 -13.00
N SER A 251 1.64 9.06 -13.86
CA SER A 251 1.74 8.87 -15.32
C SER A 251 3.19 8.74 -15.83
N ALA A 252 4.19 9.03 -15.00
CA ALA A 252 5.61 9.07 -15.41
C ALA A 252 6.47 7.95 -14.79
N ALA A 253 5.93 7.14 -13.88
CA ALA A 253 6.72 6.12 -13.19
C ALA A 253 6.81 4.81 -13.98
N ALA A 254 7.96 4.58 -14.63
CA ALA A 254 8.31 3.32 -15.27
C ALA A 254 8.98 2.30 -14.32
N ASN A 255 9.16 2.64 -13.03
CA ASN A 255 9.96 1.86 -12.08
C ASN A 255 9.09 1.01 -11.15
N PHE A 256 9.45 -0.27 -10.96
CA PHE A 256 8.78 -1.24 -10.08
C PHE A 256 8.55 -0.74 -8.65
N VAL A 257 9.37 0.19 -8.14
CA VAL A 257 9.22 0.72 -6.77
C VAL A 257 8.05 1.71 -6.62
N LEU A 258 7.79 2.53 -7.64
CA LEU A 258 6.68 3.50 -7.62
C LEU A 258 5.43 2.98 -8.34
N MET A 259 5.58 1.88 -9.06
CA MET A 259 4.52 1.23 -9.82
C MET A 259 3.24 0.97 -9.00
N PRO A 260 3.28 0.54 -7.72
CA PRO A 260 2.07 0.42 -6.92
C PRO A 260 1.31 1.76 -6.79
N PHE A 261 2.02 2.88 -6.60
CA PHE A 261 1.37 4.19 -6.50
C PHE A 261 0.71 4.65 -7.81
N ASN A 262 1.08 4.13 -8.98
CA ASN A 262 0.39 4.46 -10.22
C ASN A 262 -1.08 4.06 -10.14
N TYR A 263 -1.40 2.89 -9.58
CA TYR A 263 -2.77 2.41 -9.43
C TYR A 263 -3.60 3.28 -8.47
N PHE A 264 -2.99 3.70 -7.35
CA PHE A 264 -3.58 4.66 -6.41
C PHE A 264 -4.01 5.94 -7.10
N VAL A 265 -3.23 6.32 -8.10
CA VAL A 265 -3.32 7.58 -8.82
C VAL A 265 -4.24 7.50 -10.05
N SER A 266 -4.24 6.38 -10.77
CA SER A 266 -4.91 6.20 -12.07
C SER A 266 -6.29 5.55 -11.95
N SER A 267 -6.88 5.45 -10.76
CA SER A 267 -8.23 4.90 -10.53
C SER A 267 -9.35 5.84 -11.02
N SER A 268 -9.24 6.33 -12.26
CA SER A 268 -10.32 7.07 -12.92
C SER A 268 -11.44 6.10 -13.32
N GLY A 269 -12.47 5.98 -12.48
CA GLY A 269 -13.86 5.78 -12.94
C GLY A 269 -14.51 4.41 -12.75
N ASN A 270 -13.79 3.32 -12.50
CA ASN A 270 -14.40 2.03 -12.19
C ASN A 270 -14.22 1.66 -10.72
N VAL A 271 -15.24 1.92 -9.91
CA VAL A 271 -15.28 1.46 -8.51
C VAL A 271 -15.17 -0.06 -8.51
N SER A 272 -14.04 -0.58 -8.03
CA SER A 272 -13.84 -2.02 -7.90
C SER A 272 -14.93 -2.64 -7.04
N ARG A 273 -15.34 -3.86 -7.39
CA ARG A 273 -16.31 -4.63 -6.61
C ARG A 273 -15.75 -5.00 -5.22
N ASN A 274 -14.42 -5.06 -5.08
CA ASN A 274 -13.72 -5.56 -3.91
C ASN A 274 -12.61 -4.57 -3.45
N PRO A 275 -12.95 -3.33 -3.06
CA PRO A 275 -11.98 -2.27 -2.79
C PRO A 275 -11.02 -2.62 -1.64
N LEU A 276 -11.47 -3.39 -0.65
CA LEU A 276 -10.61 -3.83 0.44
C LEU A 276 -9.48 -4.74 -0.04
N ALA A 277 -9.76 -5.64 -0.99
CA ALA A 277 -8.76 -6.56 -1.53
C ALA A 277 -7.71 -5.82 -2.35
N ASP A 278 -8.17 -4.91 -3.22
CA ASP A 278 -7.29 -4.14 -4.10
C ASP A 278 -6.42 -3.17 -3.31
N ASN A 279 -7.00 -2.45 -2.33
CA ASN A 279 -6.23 -1.59 -1.43
C ASN A 279 -5.26 -2.39 -0.55
N SER A 280 -5.62 -3.61 -0.15
CA SER A 280 -4.73 -4.47 0.63
C SER A 280 -3.52 -4.92 -0.20
N LEU A 281 -3.76 -5.32 -1.46
CA LEU A 281 -2.71 -5.68 -2.39
C LEU A 281 -1.80 -4.49 -2.68
N LEU A 282 -2.39 -3.35 -3.02
CA LEU A 282 -1.66 -2.10 -3.27
C LEU A 282 -0.77 -1.72 -2.08
N LEU A 283 -1.33 -1.73 -0.87
CA LEU A 283 -0.59 -1.43 0.34
C LEU A 283 0.57 -2.42 0.56
N LEU A 284 0.31 -3.72 0.40
CA LEU A 284 1.33 -4.74 0.52
C LEU A 284 2.48 -4.50 -0.47
N LEU A 285 2.15 -4.20 -1.73
CA LEU A 285 3.14 -3.95 -2.78
C LEU A 285 4.00 -2.72 -2.48
N ILE A 286 3.40 -1.63 -1.99
CA ILE A 286 4.14 -0.43 -1.54
C ILE A 286 5.12 -0.81 -0.43
N LEU A 287 4.65 -1.57 0.57
CA LEU A 287 5.46 -1.93 1.73
C LEU A 287 6.62 -2.86 1.35
N ILE A 288 6.40 -3.93 0.57
CA ILE A 288 7.47 -4.89 0.23
C ILE A 288 8.48 -4.34 -0.79
N HIS A 289 8.09 -3.37 -1.62
CA HIS A 289 8.99 -2.78 -2.63
C HIS A 289 9.66 -1.49 -2.16
N TYR A 290 9.33 -0.98 -0.97
CA TYR A 290 10.02 0.18 -0.42
C TYR A 290 11.50 -0.09 -0.19
N ARG A 291 12.35 0.82 -0.69
CA ARG A 291 13.80 0.76 -0.53
C ARG A 291 14.31 2.15 -0.14
N LYS A 292 14.77 2.28 1.10
CA LYS A 292 15.43 3.51 1.57
C LYS A 292 16.94 3.38 1.46
N CYS A 293 17.58 4.37 0.85
CA CYS A 293 19.04 4.45 0.83
C CYS A 293 19.53 5.03 2.16
N LEU A 294 20.48 4.37 2.82
CA LEU A 294 21.12 4.83 4.05
C LEU A 294 22.60 5.13 3.78
N MET A 295 23.13 6.14 4.46
CA MET A 295 24.57 6.43 4.46
C MET A 295 25.21 5.82 5.71
N MET A 296 26.28 5.04 5.51
CA MET A 296 27.19 4.69 6.60
C MET A 296 28.42 5.58 6.54
N VAL A 297 28.73 6.20 7.67
CA VAL A 297 30.02 6.85 7.92
C VAL A 297 30.85 5.82 8.70
N GLU A 298 31.67 5.03 8.00
CA GLU A 298 32.66 4.17 8.66
C GLU A 298 33.78 5.06 9.24
N PRO A 299 34.09 4.99 10.54
CA PRO A 299 35.33 5.55 11.06
C PRO A 299 36.49 4.66 10.58
N ILE A 300 37.42 5.23 9.82
CA ILE A 300 38.58 4.49 9.31
C ILE A 300 39.46 4.03 10.48
N THR A 301 39.57 2.72 10.69
CA THR A 301 40.61 2.07 11.52
C THR A 301 41.79 1.65 10.65
N GLU A 302 42.37 2.59 9.90
CA GLU A 302 43.70 2.43 9.34
C GLU A 302 44.64 3.38 10.09
N LYS A 303 45.66 2.81 10.75
CA LYS A 303 46.76 3.56 11.35
C LYS A 303 47.44 4.37 10.23
N CYS A 304 47.08 5.64 10.08
CA CYS A 304 47.78 6.55 9.19
C CYS A 304 48.83 7.30 10.02
N GLU A 305 50.11 7.14 9.71
CA GLU A 305 51.24 7.75 10.45
C GLU A 305 51.47 9.23 10.11
N ASP A 306 50.57 9.90 9.39
CA ASP A 306 50.82 11.26 8.90
C ASP A 306 49.68 12.25 9.29
N PRO A 307 49.90 13.15 10.27
CA PRO A 307 48.85 13.98 10.87
C PRO A 307 48.40 15.19 10.02
N LEU A 308 48.81 15.30 8.75
CA LEU A 308 48.51 16.45 7.87
C LEU A 308 47.60 16.14 6.68
N LYS A 309 46.97 14.95 6.62
CA LYS A 309 46.02 14.55 5.54
C LYS A 309 44.63 14.12 6.05
N LEU A 310 44.19 14.65 7.19
CA LEU A 310 42.97 14.17 7.86
C LEU A 310 41.64 14.63 7.19
N ASP A 311 41.65 15.66 6.34
CA ASP A 311 40.41 16.31 5.88
C ASP A 311 39.83 15.81 4.54
N SER A 312 40.36 14.74 3.91
CA SER A 312 39.94 14.41 2.52
C SER A 312 39.67 12.95 2.14
N LEU A 313 39.48 12.03 3.09
CA LEU A 313 39.06 10.66 2.74
C LEU A 313 37.98 10.12 3.69
N VAL A 314 36.76 10.63 3.57
CA VAL A 314 35.56 9.92 4.03
C VAL A 314 35.06 9.09 2.86
N LYS A 315 35.11 7.76 2.98
CA LYS A 315 34.56 6.86 1.96
C LYS A 315 33.09 6.62 2.28
N GLU A 316 32.23 7.51 1.81
CA GLU A 316 30.78 7.37 1.95
C GLU A 316 30.30 6.12 1.19
N LYS A 317 29.79 5.12 1.92
CA LYS A 317 29.14 3.95 1.32
C LYS A 317 27.64 4.04 1.57
N SER A 318 26.88 4.04 0.47
CA SER A 318 25.43 3.93 0.49
C SER A 318 25.02 2.46 0.46
N TYR A 319 24.08 2.05 1.32
CA TYR A 319 23.44 0.74 1.28
C TYR A 319 21.93 0.88 1.42
N PHE A 320 21.17 -0.11 0.97
CA PHE A 320 19.72 -0.09 1.16
C PHE A 320 19.35 -0.63 2.54
N SER A 321 18.41 0.03 3.20
CA SER A 321 17.81 -0.47 4.42
C SER A 321 17.15 -1.82 4.15
N ASP A 322 17.25 -2.71 5.12
CA ASP A 322 16.51 -3.93 5.08
C ASP A 322 14.98 -3.68 5.20
N ASN A 323 14.18 -4.47 4.48
CA ASN A 323 12.73 -4.29 4.43
C ASN A 323 12.04 -5.41 5.23
N PRO A 324 11.42 -5.10 6.39
CA PRO A 324 10.80 -6.12 7.24
C PRO A 324 9.55 -6.74 6.61
N PHE A 325 8.81 -6.00 5.78
CA PHE A 325 7.61 -6.53 5.11
C PHE A 325 8.00 -7.51 3.99
N TYR A 326 9.07 -7.22 3.24
CA TYR A 326 9.63 -8.14 2.26
C TYR A 326 10.13 -9.43 2.95
N ARG A 327 10.87 -9.32 4.06
CA ARG A 327 11.30 -10.49 4.84
C ARG A 327 10.12 -11.33 5.35
N ALA A 328 9.05 -10.69 5.81
CA ALA A 328 7.85 -11.39 6.27
C ALA A 328 7.15 -12.14 5.12
N LEU A 329 7.19 -11.59 3.89
CA LEU A 329 6.67 -12.26 2.70
C LEU A 329 7.57 -13.44 2.29
N GLU A 330 8.89 -13.27 2.34
CA GLU A 330 9.89 -14.33 2.08
C GLU A 330 9.77 -15.49 3.09
N SER A 331 9.46 -15.21 4.35
CA SER A 331 9.27 -16.21 5.40
C SER A 331 7.86 -16.79 5.49
N ALA A 332 6.95 -16.43 4.57
CA ALA A 332 5.57 -16.93 4.60
C ALA A 332 5.51 -18.42 4.30
N ARG A 333 4.66 -19.16 5.01
CA ARG A 333 4.53 -20.61 4.88
C ARG A 333 3.08 -21.04 4.63
N ASP A 334 2.95 -22.19 3.99
CA ASP A 334 1.65 -22.81 3.80
C ASP A 334 1.07 -23.33 5.12
N VAL A 335 -0.26 -23.30 5.25
CA VAL A 335 -0.96 -23.83 6.43
C VAL A 335 -1.03 -25.36 6.47
N GLU A 336 -0.92 -26.05 5.34
CA GLU A 336 -1.05 -27.51 5.27
C GLU A 336 0.30 -28.22 5.47
N PHE A 337 1.40 -27.58 5.07
CA PHE A 337 2.77 -28.09 5.23
C PHE A 337 3.43 -27.56 6.50
N ASP A 338 2.86 -27.90 7.66
CA ASP A 338 3.51 -27.71 8.95
C ASP A 338 4.57 -28.81 9.12
N ARG A 339 5.77 -28.58 8.59
CA ARG A 339 6.95 -29.19 9.22
C ARG A 339 7.07 -28.49 10.57
N VAL A 340 6.33 -28.98 11.57
CA VAL A 340 6.64 -28.67 12.96
C VAL A 340 8.09 -29.06 13.11
N ASP A 341 8.98 -28.07 13.21
CA ASP A 341 10.38 -28.29 13.51
C ASP A 341 10.41 -29.05 14.85
N ILE A 342 10.55 -30.38 14.77
CA ILE A 342 10.81 -31.26 15.93
C ILE A 342 12.17 -30.90 16.56
N GLU A 343 12.98 -30.10 15.87
CA GLU A 343 14.19 -29.50 16.41
C GLU A 343 13.87 -28.08 16.87
N GLY A 344 13.86 -27.88 18.20
CA GLY A 344 13.56 -26.63 18.88
C GLY A 344 14.54 -25.49 18.62
N ASN A 345 14.65 -25.07 17.36
CA ASN A 345 15.36 -23.87 16.94
C ASN A 345 14.32 -22.86 16.48
N GLY A 346 13.66 -22.22 17.45
CA GLY A 346 12.61 -21.22 17.20
C GLY A 346 13.08 -20.18 16.18
N HIS A 347 12.59 -20.28 14.95
CA HIS A 347 12.74 -19.23 13.97
C HIS A 347 11.97 -18.02 14.50
N ASN A 348 12.69 -17.09 15.13
CA ASN A 348 12.24 -15.79 15.60
C ASN A 348 11.86 -14.84 14.43
N GLY A 349 11.26 -15.39 13.37
CA GLY A 349 10.78 -14.65 12.22
C GLY A 349 9.27 -14.35 12.33
N PRO A 350 8.76 -13.37 11.58
CA PRO A 350 7.32 -13.14 11.48
C PRO A 350 6.59 -14.40 10.99
N LEU A 351 5.67 -14.94 11.79
CA LEU A 351 4.88 -16.13 11.43
C LEU A 351 3.74 -15.72 10.48
N VAL A 352 4.03 -15.61 9.19
CA VAL A 352 3.02 -15.41 8.13
C VAL A 352 2.57 -16.78 7.63
N ARG A 353 1.37 -17.23 8.02
CA ARG A 353 0.80 -18.52 7.59
C ARG A 353 -0.45 -18.30 6.75
N LEU A 354 -0.55 -18.91 5.57
CA LEU A 354 -1.74 -18.80 4.71
C LEU A 354 -1.87 -20.02 3.80
N SER A 355 -3.06 -20.25 3.24
CA SER A 355 -3.25 -21.30 2.23
C SER A 355 -2.60 -20.90 0.91
N PHE A 356 -1.50 -21.54 0.56
CA PHE A 356 -0.84 -21.39 -0.73
C PHE A 356 -1.74 -21.86 -1.87
N ALA A 357 -2.59 -22.86 -1.66
CA ALA A 357 -3.61 -23.26 -2.62
C ALA A 357 -4.55 -22.10 -2.95
N SER A 358 -5.15 -21.47 -1.94
CA SER A 358 -6.06 -20.34 -2.14
C SER A 358 -5.37 -19.12 -2.76
N LEU A 359 -4.11 -18.86 -2.37
CA LEU A 359 -3.29 -17.80 -2.95
C LEU A 359 -2.99 -18.07 -4.43
N PHE A 360 -2.57 -19.29 -4.78
CA PHE A 360 -2.29 -19.71 -6.15
C PHE A 360 -3.52 -19.57 -7.04
N ASP A 361 -4.66 -20.09 -6.60
CA ASP A 361 -5.92 -20.00 -7.36
C ASP A 361 -6.34 -18.54 -7.54
N THR A 362 -6.22 -17.72 -6.49
CA THR A 362 -6.54 -16.28 -6.56
C THR A 362 -5.60 -15.54 -7.52
N LEU A 363 -4.30 -15.83 -7.49
CA LEU A 363 -3.35 -15.25 -8.43
C LEU A 363 -3.73 -15.63 -9.86
N GLY A 364 -3.92 -16.91 -10.16
CA GLY A 364 -4.32 -17.40 -11.49
C GLY A 364 -5.54 -16.68 -12.06
N LEU A 365 -6.55 -16.40 -11.23
CA LEU A 365 -7.76 -15.68 -11.63
C LEU A 365 -7.54 -14.19 -11.98
N HIS A 366 -6.51 -13.55 -11.43
CA HIS A 366 -6.30 -12.10 -11.52
C HIS A 366 -5.01 -11.69 -12.23
N LEU A 367 -4.33 -12.60 -12.95
CA LEU A 367 -3.10 -12.27 -13.69
C LEU A 367 -3.28 -11.31 -14.88
N ALA A 368 -4.51 -10.94 -15.20
CA ALA A 368 -4.79 -9.83 -16.11
C ALA A 368 -4.40 -8.47 -15.50
N ASP A 369 -4.41 -8.37 -14.17
CA ASP A 369 -4.10 -7.16 -13.41
C ASP A 369 -2.60 -7.10 -13.10
N GLU A 370 -2.01 -5.91 -13.29
CA GLU A 370 -0.57 -5.73 -13.18
C GLU A 370 -0.04 -5.96 -11.75
N ASP A 371 -0.82 -5.56 -10.76
CA ASP A 371 -0.51 -5.69 -9.33
C ASP A 371 -0.43 -7.17 -8.90
N SER A 372 -1.35 -7.99 -9.42
CA SER A 372 -1.35 -9.45 -9.18
C SER A 372 -0.15 -10.13 -9.83
N VAL A 373 0.28 -9.67 -11.01
CA VAL A 373 1.51 -10.14 -11.65
C VAL A 373 2.74 -9.76 -10.81
N LEU A 374 2.77 -8.54 -10.28
CA LEU A 374 3.86 -8.09 -9.41
C LEU A 374 3.93 -8.90 -8.11
N LEU A 375 2.78 -9.19 -7.47
CA LEU A 375 2.74 -10.06 -6.29
C LEU A 375 3.22 -11.48 -6.61
N LEU A 376 2.77 -12.07 -7.73
CA LEU A 376 3.25 -13.38 -8.16
C LEU A 376 4.76 -13.37 -8.37
N TYR A 377 5.30 -12.34 -9.02
CA TYR A 377 6.74 -12.18 -9.20
C TYR A 377 7.47 -12.11 -7.86
N SER A 378 7.00 -11.27 -6.92
CA SER A 378 7.62 -11.14 -5.58
C SER A 378 7.64 -12.47 -4.83
N LEU A 379 6.57 -13.26 -4.91
CA LEU A 379 6.46 -14.56 -4.25
C LEU A 379 7.37 -15.61 -4.91
N VAL A 380 7.31 -15.76 -6.23
CA VAL A 380 8.09 -16.76 -6.99
C VAL A 380 9.59 -16.47 -6.93
N HIS A 381 9.98 -15.20 -6.90
CA HIS A 381 11.38 -14.79 -6.78
C HIS A 381 11.89 -14.84 -5.33
N GLY A 382 11.07 -14.43 -4.36
CA GLY A 382 11.50 -14.18 -2.99
C GLY A 382 11.16 -15.26 -1.97
N ASN A 383 10.14 -16.10 -2.19
CA ASN A 383 9.69 -17.11 -1.24
C ASN A 383 9.95 -18.51 -1.81
N SER A 384 10.97 -19.21 -1.28
CA SER A 384 11.35 -20.54 -1.75
C SER A 384 10.27 -21.58 -1.53
N ASP A 385 9.53 -21.50 -0.41
CA ASP A 385 8.48 -22.45 -0.06
C ASP A 385 7.31 -22.34 -1.04
N PHE A 386 6.94 -21.11 -1.43
CA PHE A 386 5.91 -20.86 -2.44
C PHE A 386 6.36 -21.26 -3.83
N LEU A 387 7.63 -21.01 -4.20
CA LEU A 387 8.19 -21.49 -5.46
C LEU A 387 8.13 -23.02 -5.54
N GLU A 388 8.59 -23.73 -4.50
CA GLU A 388 8.52 -25.20 -4.43
C GLU A 388 7.08 -25.69 -4.55
N TYR A 389 6.15 -25.04 -3.82
CA TYR A 389 4.72 -25.33 -3.92
C TYR A 389 4.21 -25.23 -5.37
N VAL A 390 4.54 -24.14 -6.08
CA VAL A 390 4.14 -23.94 -7.48
C VAL A 390 4.73 -25.02 -8.39
N LEU A 391 6.01 -25.37 -8.22
CA LEU A 391 6.70 -26.34 -9.09
C LEU A 391 6.14 -27.76 -8.97
N VAL A 392 5.59 -28.14 -7.81
CA VAL A 392 5.05 -29.48 -7.54
C VAL A 392 3.57 -29.62 -7.92
N ARG A 393 2.85 -28.52 -8.21
CA ARG A 393 1.44 -28.58 -8.59
C ARG A 393 1.22 -29.32 -9.93
N THR A 394 0.07 -29.99 -10.03
CA THR A 394 -0.34 -30.76 -11.22
C THR A 394 -1.22 -29.96 -12.18
N ASP A 395 -1.97 -29.00 -11.67
CA ASP A 395 -2.88 -28.09 -12.38
C ASP A 395 -2.22 -26.74 -12.68
N LEU A 396 -1.04 -26.82 -13.29
CA LEU A 396 -0.26 -25.64 -13.71
C LEU A 396 -0.96 -24.80 -14.78
N ASP A 397 -1.98 -25.35 -15.44
CA ASP A 397 -2.83 -24.64 -16.39
C ASP A 397 -3.61 -23.49 -15.75
N THR A 398 -3.99 -23.60 -14.47
CA THR A 398 -4.60 -22.52 -13.67
C THR A 398 -3.74 -21.25 -13.66
N LEU A 399 -2.41 -21.40 -13.65
CA LEU A 399 -1.46 -20.28 -13.65
C LEU A 399 -0.99 -19.94 -15.06
N LEU A 400 -0.55 -20.93 -15.83
CA LEU A 400 0.13 -20.72 -17.10
C LEU A 400 -0.82 -20.27 -18.21
N ILE A 401 -2.08 -20.73 -18.25
CA ILE A 401 -3.01 -20.29 -19.30
C ILE A 401 -3.25 -18.77 -19.23
N PRO A 402 -3.57 -18.17 -18.07
CA PRO A 402 -3.68 -16.72 -17.94
C PRO A 402 -2.39 -15.96 -18.32
N ILE A 403 -1.20 -16.47 -17.95
CA ILE A 403 0.09 -15.88 -18.33
C ILE A 403 0.23 -15.86 -19.85
N LEU A 404 0.00 -17.00 -20.50
CA LEU A 404 0.16 -17.16 -21.94
C LEU A 404 -0.86 -16.34 -22.73
N GLU A 405 -2.10 -16.24 -22.24
CA GLU A 405 -3.13 -15.38 -22.83
C GLU A 405 -2.76 -13.88 -22.70
N THR A 406 -2.19 -13.49 -21.57
CA THR A 406 -1.74 -12.10 -21.35
C THR A 406 -0.56 -11.74 -22.26
N LEU A 407 0.41 -12.65 -22.42
CA LEU A 407 1.53 -12.52 -23.37
C LEU A 407 1.05 -12.53 -24.83
N TYR A 408 0.05 -13.34 -25.17
CA TYR A 408 -0.55 -13.34 -26.50
C TYR A 408 -1.14 -11.95 -26.85
N ASN A 409 -1.73 -11.29 -25.86
CA ASN A 409 -2.29 -9.94 -25.94
C ASN A 409 -1.27 -8.83 -25.61
N ALA A 410 0.04 -9.07 -25.74
CA ALA A 410 1.10 -8.14 -25.32
C ALA A 410 0.98 -6.71 -25.87
N SER A 411 0.41 -6.54 -27.07
CA SER A 411 0.17 -5.21 -27.66
C SER A 411 -0.77 -4.31 -26.85
N ARG A 412 -1.58 -4.88 -25.95
CA ARG A 412 -2.53 -4.17 -25.08
C ARG A 412 -2.06 -4.04 -23.63
N ARG A 413 -0.83 -4.48 -23.33
CA ARG A 413 -0.29 -4.55 -21.97
C ARG A 413 0.92 -3.63 -21.83
N THR A 414 1.25 -3.25 -20.60
CA THR A 414 2.45 -2.46 -20.30
C THR A 414 3.70 -3.32 -20.52
N SER A 415 4.81 -2.70 -20.91
CA SER A 415 6.09 -3.40 -21.04
C SER A 415 6.50 -4.07 -19.72
N ASN A 416 6.24 -3.42 -18.59
CA ASN A 416 6.56 -3.92 -17.26
C ASN A 416 5.81 -5.23 -16.96
N GLN A 417 4.51 -5.28 -17.22
CA GLN A 417 3.73 -6.52 -17.08
C GLN A 417 4.31 -7.65 -17.92
N ILE A 418 4.65 -7.38 -19.19
CA ILE A 418 5.22 -8.38 -20.09
C ILE A 418 6.58 -8.87 -19.60
N TYR A 419 7.46 -7.98 -19.15
CA TYR A 419 8.76 -8.38 -18.60
C TYR A 419 8.60 -9.23 -17.34
N MET A 420 7.73 -8.87 -16.40
CA MET A 420 7.49 -9.68 -15.21
C MET A 420 6.99 -11.08 -15.56
N LEU A 421 6.04 -11.20 -16.48
CA LEU A 421 5.54 -12.51 -16.93
C LEU A 421 6.63 -13.35 -17.58
N LEU A 422 7.51 -12.74 -18.39
CA LEU A 422 8.65 -13.44 -18.98
C LEU A 422 9.65 -13.89 -17.92
N ILE A 423 9.90 -13.09 -16.89
CA ILE A 423 10.79 -13.45 -15.78
C ILE A 423 10.18 -14.57 -14.94
N ILE A 424 8.87 -14.54 -14.65
CA ILE A 424 8.17 -15.62 -13.96
C ILE A 424 8.31 -16.92 -14.75
N LEU A 425 8.03 -16.91 -16.06
CA LEU A 425 8.21 -18.07 -16.92
C LEU A 425 9.67 -18.55 -16.93
N LEU A 426 10.64 -17.62 -16.91
CA LEU A 426 12.05 -17.96 -16.84
C LEU A 426 12.38 -18.67 -15.52
N ILE A 427 11.93 -18.15 -14.38
CA ILE A 427 12.16 -18.76 -13.05
C ILE A 427 11.59 -20.17 -13.01
N LEU A 428 10.33 -20.35 -13.43
CA LEU A 428 9.69 -21.67 -13.44
C LEU A 428 10.38 -22.66 -14.39
N SER A 429 10.80 -22.20 -15.57
CA SER A 429 11.46 -23.05 -16.58
C SER A 429 12.87 -23.51 -16.20
N GLN A 430 13.46 -23.00 -15.12
CA GLN A 430 14.75 -23.48 -14.63
C GLN A 430 14.64 -24.87 -13.99
N ASP A 431 13.44 -25.27 -13.55
CA ASP A 431 13.21 -26.60 -13.00
C ASP A 431 12.88 -27.63 -14.10
N SER A 432 13.62 -28.74 -14.13
CA SER A 432 13.42 -29.79 -15.13
C SER A 432 12.13 -30.57 -14.94
N SER A 433 11.65 -30.70 -13.70
CA SER A 433 10.43 -31.46 -13.38
C SER A 433 9.20 -30.71 -13.87
N PHE A 434 9.15 -29.39 -13.63
CA PHE A 434 8.17 -28.47 -14.17
C PHE A 434 8.09 -28.57 -15.70
N ASN A 435 9.24 -28.49 -16.39
CA ASN A 435 9.30 -28.61 -17.85
C ASN A 435 8.73 -29.94 -18.36
N ALA A 436 9.04 -31.05 -17.68
CA ALA A 436 8.47 -32.35 -18.02
C ALA A 436 6.95 -32.40 -17.78
N SER A 437 6.46 -31.78 -16.70
CA SER A 437 5.04 -31.75 -16.33
C SER A 437 4.20 -30.95 -17.33
N ILE A 438 4.63 -29.75 -17.75
CA ILE A 438 3.87 -28.93 -18.71
C ILE A 438 3.76 -29.58 -20.10
N HIS A 439 4.72 -30.43 -20.49
CA HIS A 439 4.65 -31.16 -21.75
C HIS A 439 3.73 -32.39 -21.70
N LYS A 440 3.44 -32.91 -20.49
CA LYS A 440 2.47 -33.99 -20.27
C LYS A 440 1.03 -33.49 -20.17
N LEU A 441 0.83 -32.23 -19.77
CA LEU A 441 -0.49 -31.62 -19.65
C LEU A 441 -1.05 -31.29 -21.04
N ILE A 442 -2.05 -32.05 -21.49
CA ILE A 442 -2.70 -31.88 -22.80
C ILE A 442 -3.92 -30.97 -22.67
N LEU A 443 -3.94 -29.90 -23.46
CA LEU A 443 -5.05 -28.97 -23.57
C LEU A 443 -5.98 -29.40 -24.72
N PRO A 444 -7.28 -29.65 -24.46
CA PRO A 444 -8.23 -30.01 -25.52
C PRO A 444 -8.38 -28.92 -26.58
N SER A 445 -8.43 -27.65 -26.15
CA SER A 445 -8.56 -26.48 -27.00
C SER A 445 -8.07 -25.22 -26.31
N VAL A 446 -7.61 -24.25 -27.09
CA VAL A 446 -7.20 -22.91 -26.62
C VAL A 446 -8.07 -21.86 -27.31
N PRO A 447 -9.19 -21.42 -26.69
CA PRO A 447 -10.24 -20.66 -27.38
C PRO A 447 -9.80 -19.23 -27.77
N TRP A 448 -8.85 -18.64 -27.04
CA TRP A 448 -8.36 -17.29 -27.29
C TRP A 448 -7.28 -17.20 -28.38
N TYR A 449 -6.71 -18.32 -28.83
CA TYR A 449 -5.67 -18.34 -29.87
C TYR A 449 -6.30 -18.31 -31.27
N GLN A 450 -6.02 -17.26 -32.06
CA GLN A 450 -6.81 -16.98 -33.27
C GLN A 450 -6.14 -17.41 -34.58
N GLU A 451 -4.82 -17.63 -34.61
CA GLU A 451 -4.12 -17.90 -35.88
C GLU A 451 -4.37 -19.31 -36.43
N ARG A 452 -4.59 -20.29 -35.55
CA ARG A 452 -4.82 -21.69 -35.94
C ARG A 452 -5.54 -22.44 -34.84
N LEU A 453 -6.46 -23.33 -35.19
CA LEU A 453 -7.06 -24.26 -34.24
C LEU A 453 -5.99 -25.18 -33.65
N LEU A 454 -5.64 -24.96 -32.38
CA LEU A 454 -4.76 -25.82 -31.60
C LEU A 454 -5.63 -26.83 -30.84
N HIS A 455 -5.74 -28.04 -31.38
CA HIS A 455 -6.40 -29.18 -30.71
C HIS A 455 -5.35 -30.10 -30.10
N ASN A 456 -5.63 -30.60 -28.89
CA ASN A 456 -4.80 -31.59 -28.18
C ASN A 456 -3.31 -31.21 -28.13
N THR A 457 -3.01 -29.95 -27.87
CA THR A 457 -1.64 -29.45 -27.77
C THR A 457 -1.18 -29.48 -26.32
N SER A 458 0.08 -29.86 -26.06
CA SER A 458 0.62 -29.78 -24.70
C SER A 458 0.78 -28.32 -24.26
N LEU A 459 0.59 -28.04 -22.97
CA LEU A 459 0.80 -26.71 -22.39
C LEU A 459 2.22 -26.19 -22.64
N GLY A 460 3.23 -27.06 -22.56
CA GLY A 460 4.61 -26.73 -22.91
C GLY A 460 4.79 -26.33 -24.39
N SER A 461 4.09 -26.99 -25.32
CA SER A 461 4.13 -26.59 -26.74
C SER A 461 3.46 -25.23 -26.97
N LEU A 462 2.34 -24.97 -26.30
CA LEU A 462 1.69 -23.66 -26.33
C LEU A 462 2.62 -22.55 -25.79
N MET A 463 3.29 -22.81 -24.66
CA MET A 463 4.25 -21.88 -24.07
C MET A 463 5.37 -21.50 -25.05
N VAL A 464 5.97 -22.48 -25.74
CA VAL A 464 7.00 -22.22 -26.76
C VAL A 464 6.45 -21.39 -27.92
N ILE A 465 5.24 -21.69 -28.41
CA ILE A 465 4.60 -20.92 -29.49
C ILE A 465 4.43 -19.44 -29.08
N ILE A 466 3.90 -19.19 -27.89
CA ILE A 466 3.68 -17.83 -27.38
C ILE A 466 5.01 -17.11 -27.16
N LEU A 467 6.03 -17.75 -26.60
CA LEU A 467 7.35 -17.15 -26.44
C LEU A 467 7.98 -16.75 -27.79
N ILE A 468 7.91 -17.61 -28.81
CA ILE A 468 8.39 -17.29 -30.16
C ILE A 468 7.62 -16.09 -30.74
N ARG A 469 6.30 -16.04 -30.52
CA ARG A 469 5.46 -14.91 -30.95
C ARG A 469 5.89 -13.62 -30.27
N THR A 470 6.07 -13.63 -28.96
CA THR A 470 6.51 -12.46 -28.16
C THR A 470 7.87 -11.96 -28.61
N VAL A 471 8.83 -12.87 -28.85
CA VAL A 471 10.16 -12.50 -29.39
C VAL A 471 10.05 -11.88 -30.78
N LYS A 472 9.26 -12.47 -31.68
CA LYS A 472 9.02 -11.91 -33.03
C LYS A 472 8.40 -10.51 -32.96
N TYR A 473 7.43 -10.32 -32.07
CA TYR A 473 6.80 -9.02 -31.83
C TYR A 473 7.84 -7.98 -31.37
N ASN A 474 8.63 -8.29 -30.33
CA ASN A 474 9.66 -7.40 -29.82
C ASN A 474 10.73 -7.05 -30.86
N LEU A 475 11.21 -8.04 -31.64
CA LEU A 475 12.17 -7.81 -32.72
C LEU A 475 11.60 -6.97 -33.86
N SER A 476 10.31 -7.13 -34.17
CA SER A 476 9.65 -6.32 -35.22
C SER A 476 9.53 -4.85 -34.82
N GLN A 477 9.23 -4.57 -33.55
CA GLN A 477 9.18 -3.21 -33.01
C GLN A 477 10.57 -2.55 -33.07
N LEU A 478 11.63 -3.23 -32.62
CA LEU A 478 13.00 -2.71 -32.68
C LEU A 478 13.43 -2.30 -34.11
N ARG A 479 13.02 -3.06 -35.14
CA ARG A 479 13.29 -2.68 -36.54
C ARG A 479 12.55 -1.43 -36.98
N VAL A 480 11.30 -1.24 -36.53
CA VAL A 480 10.52 -0.02 -36.84
C VAL A 480 11.18 1.20 -36.21
N TRP A 481 11.63 1.12 -34.96
CA TRP A 481 12.37 2.20 -34.29
C TRP A 481 13.68 2.55 -35.01
N HIS A 482 14.43 1.54 -35.46
CA HIS A 482 15.67 1.77 -36.22
C HIS A 482 15.43 2.48 -37.56
N CYS A 483 14.29 2.23 -38.22
CA CYS A 483 13.92 2.93 -39.45
C CYS A 483 13.46 4.38 -39.24
N TYR A 484 12.93 4.71 -38.05
CA TYR A 484 12.53 6.09 -37.72
C TYR A 484 13.72 6.97 -37.30
N PHE A 485 14.78 6.39 -36.72
CA PHE A 485 16.00 7.13 -36.35
C PHE A 485 16.97 7.40 -37.51
N TYR A 486 16.74 6.79 -38.68
CA TYR A 486 17.56 6.95 -39.89
C TYR A 486 16.86 7.76 -41.01
N LYS A 487 15.81 8.51 -40.66
CA LYS A 487 15.24 9.59 -41.48
C LYS A 487 15.38 10.90 -40.71
#